data_AF-A0A0Q5YXG5-F1
#
_entry.id   AF-A0A0Q5YXG5-F1
#
_cell.length_a   1.000
_cell.length_b   1.000
_cell.length_c   1.000
_cell.angle_alpha   90.00
_cell.angle_beta   90.00
_cell.angle_gamma   90.00
#
_symmetry.space_group_name_H-M   'P 1'
#
loop_
_entity.id
_entity.type
_entity.pdbx_description
1 polymer ?
#
loop_
_entity_poly.entity_id
_entity_poly.type
_entity_poly.pdbx_seq_one_letter_code
_entity_poly.pdbx_strand_id
1 'polypeptide(L)'
;MLPLRPTFFAASLVLAAGPLAAQDDTWQRQVYKCNGHTYSHAPCADAPMGSRRVSKTFDSPVPQDRAKQMNRAQLPREAREQCADLESSIRREEARLKGKPSPTEEELGNVAIQRVKYREMRC
;
A
#
# COMPACT_ATOMS: atom_id res chain seq x y z
N MET A 1 -58.39 14.99 -29.10
CA MET A 1 -58.70 14.42 -27.77
C MET A 1 -58.03 13.06 -27.69
N LEU A 2 -57.13 12.87 -26.71
CA LEU A 2 -56.46 11.59 -26.40
C LEU A 2 -57.48 10.56 -25.85
N PRO A 3 -57.10 9.27 -25.88
CA PRO A 3 -56.84 8.66 -24.58
C PRO A 3 -55.49 7.95 -24.49
N LEU A 4 -54.79 8.25 -23.40
CA LEU A 4 -53.70 7.46 -22.82
C LEU A 4 -54.19 6.05 -22.50
N ARG A 5 -53.32 5.04 -22.66
CA ARG A 5 -53.14 3.99 -21.67
C ARG A 5 -51.76 3.30 -21.76
N PRO A 6 -51.23 2.80 -20.64
CA PRO A 6 -49.81 2.52 -20.45
C PRO A 6 -49.49 1.04 -20.67
N THR A 7 -48.35 0.76 -21.30
CA THR A 7 -47.73 -0.57 -21.29
C THR A 7 -46.34 -0.45 -20.72
N PHE A 8 -46.24 -0.78 -19.43
CA PHE A 8 -45.00 -1.17 -18.80
C PHE A 8 -44.48 -2.44 -19.49
N PHE A 9 -43.41 -2.33 -20.26
CA PHE A 9 -42.56 -3.46 -20.58
C PHE A 9 -41.29 -3.36 -19.74
N ALA A 10 -41.32 -4.06 -18.61
CA ALA A 10 -40.12 -4.48 -17.91
C ALA A 10 -39.37 -5.45 -18.83
N ALA A 11 -38.30 -4.96 -19.46
CA ALA A 11 -37.31 -5.81 -20.12
C ALA A 11 -36.11 -5.96 -19.17
N SER A 12 -36.25 -6.95 -18.29
CA SER A 12 -35.16 -7.57 -17.57
C SER A 12 -34.20 -8.18 -18.58
N LEU A 13 -33.02 -7.61 -18.79
CA LEU A 13 -31.93 -8.31 -19.49
C LEU A 13 -30.58 -7.94 -18.87
N VAL A 14 -30.15 -8.88 -18.03
CA VAL A 14 -28.79 -9.36 -17.88
C VAL A 14 -27.85 -8.40 -17.16
N LEU A 15 -27.79 -8.61 -15.85
CA LEU A 15 -26.53 -8.57 -15.09
C LEU A 15 -25.38 -8.94 -16.03
N ALA A 16 -24.53 -7.96 -16.34
CA ALA A 16 -23.18 -8.26 -16.75
C ALA A 16 -22.51 -8.92 -15.54
N ALA A 17 -22.73 -10.24 -15.43
CA ALA A 17 -21.79 -11.17 -14.83
C ALA A 17 -20.53 -11.09 -15.70
N GLY A 18 -19.77 -10.01 -15.54
CA GLY A 18 -18.35 -10.07 -15.80
C GLY A 18 -17.83 -11.25 -15.02
N PRO A 19 -16.92 -12.06 -15.58
CA PRO A 19 -16.37 -13.17 -14.83
C PRO A 19 -15.80 -12.54 -13.56
N LEU A 20 -16.42 -12.88 -12.41
CA LEU A 20 -15.62 -13.17 -11.24
C LEU A 20 -14.55 -14.10 -11.79
N ALA A 21 -13.39 -13.54 -12.13
CA ALA A 21 -12.18 -14.32 -12.24
C ALA A 21 -12.12 -14.98 -10.88
N ALA A 22 -12.52 -16.25 -10.87
CA ALA A 22 -12.50 -17.10 -9.71
C ALA A 22 -11.20 -16.77 -8.99
N GLN A 23 -11.32 -16.18 -7.81
CA GLN A 23 -10.27 -16.25 -6.83
C GLN A 23 -10.22 -17.71 -6.45
N ASP A 24 -9.69 -18.52 -7.37
CA ASP A 24 -9.40 -19.91 -7.14
C ASP A 24 -8.39 -19.89 -6.00
N ASP A 25 -8.88 -20.36 -4.86
CA ASP A 25 -8.20 -20.65 -3.61
C ASP A 25 -7.00 -21.57 -3.86
N THR A 26 -5.98 -21.07 -4.53
CA THR A 26 -4.68 -21.72 -4.70
C THR A 26 -3.75 -21.30 -3.55
N TRP A 27 -4.33 -21.14 -2.36
CA TRP A 27 -3.65 -20.75 -1.12
C TRP A 27 -2.58 -21.75 -0.64
N GLN A 28 -2.30 -22.83 -1.38
CA GLN A 28 -1.19 -23.74 -1.07
C GLN A 28 -0.47 -24.30 -2.31
N ARG A 29 -0.18 -23.49 -3.33
CA ARG A 29 0.83 -23.93 -4.33
C ARG A 29 2.22 -23.91 -3.69
N GLN A 30 2.72 -25.10 -3.36
CA GLN A 30 4.05 -25.31 -2.77
C GLN A 30 5.12 -24.74 -3.72
N VAL A 31 5.90 -23.78 -3.23
CA VAL A 31 7.03 -23.20 -3.97
C VAL A 31 8.32 -23.79 -3.40
N TYR A 32 9.12 -24.39 -4.27
CA TYR A 32 10.40 -25.02 -3.92
C TYR A 32 11.56 -24.06 -4.20
N LYS A 33 12.53 -24.00 -3.28
CA LYS A 33 13.74 -23.19 -3.43
C LYS A 33 14.83 -24.02 -4.12
N CYS A 34 15.14 -23.69 -5.37
CA CYS A 34 16.23 -24.28 -6.14
C CYS A 34 17.47 -23.38 -6.05
N ASN A 35 18.64 -23.97 -5.75
CA ASN A 35 19.96 -23.32 -5.85
C ASN A 35 20.05 -21.90 -5.24
N GLY A 36 19.54 -21.72 -4.02
CA GLY A 36 19.75 -20.51 -3.22
C GLY A 36 18.95 -19.26 -3.65
N HIS A 37 18.66 -19.10 -4.94
CA HIS A 37 18.11 -17.86 -5.51
C HIS A 37 16.97 -18.05 -6.51
N THR A 38 16.65 -19.28 -6.90
CA THR A 38 15.60 -19.58 -7.88
C THR A 38 14.42 -20.26 -7.19
N TYR A 39 13.19 -19.84 -7.51
CA TYR A 39 11.97 -20.43 -6.97
C TYR A 39 11.19 -21.11 -8.10
N SER A 40 10.72 -22.33 -7.86
CA SER A 40 9.99 -23.14 -8.83
C SER A 40 8.71 -23.70 -8.24
N HIS A 41 7.70 -23.90 -9.10
CA HIS A 41 6.45 -24.58 -8.76
C HIS A 41 6.56 -26.11 -8.87
N ALA A 42 7.67 -26.63 -9.41
CA ALA A 42 7.99 -28.05 -9.47
C ALA A 42 9.23 -28.35 -8.61
N PRO A 43 9.32 -29.55 -7.99
CA PRO A 43 10.49 -29.96 -7.22
C PRO A 43 11.74 -29.96 -8.11
N CYS A 44 12.82 -29.35 -7.61
CA CYS A 44 14.09 -29.28 -8.34
C CYS A 44 14.70 -30.68 -8.40
N ALA A 45 15.15 -31.13 -9.59
CA ALA A 45 15.67 -32.48 -9.80
C ALA A 45 16.85 -32.86 -8.86
N ASP A 46 17.65 -31.88 -8.45
CA ASP A 46 18.95 -32.12 -7.78
C ASP A 46 19.09 -31.47 -6.38
N ALA A 47 18.00 -31.04 -5.75
CA ALA A 47 18.08 -30.40 -4.42
C ALA A 47 17.61 -31.38 -3.33
N PRO A 48 18.42 -31.67 -2.27
CA PRO A 48 17.93 -32.41 -1.13
C PRO A 48 16.75 -31.65 -0.50
N MET A 49 15.61 -32.32 -0.31
CA MET A 49 14.41 -31.73 0.27
C MET A 49 14.71 -31.14 1.65
N GLY A 50 14.93 -29.82 1.67
CA GLY A 50 15.23 -29.05 2.87
C GLY A 50 13.97 -28.75 3.68
N SER A 51 13.96 -29.26 4.90
CA SER A 51 12.88 -29.29 5.89
C SER A 51 12.50 -27.92 6.50
N ARG A 52 12.25 -26.89 5.70
CA ARG A 52 11.79 -25.61 6.25
C ARG A 52 10.68 -24.97 5.41
N ARG A 53 9.45 -25.03 5.94
CA ARG A 53 8.33 -24.19 5.51
C ARG A 53 8.79 -22.73 5.50
N VAL A 54 8.88 -22.11 4.32
CA VAL A 54 9.09 -20.66 4.20
C VAL A 54 7.71 -20.01 4.27
N SER A 55 7.23 -19.73 5.47
CA SER A 55 5.99 -18.98 5.72
C SER A 55 6.26 -17.48 5.91
N LYS A 56 7.09 -16.87 5.06
CA LYS A 56 7.37 -15.44 5.12
C LYS A 56 7.15 -14.78 3.76
N THR A 57 5.89 -14.66 3.39
CA THR A 57 5.44 -13.75 2.32
C THR A 57 4.55 -12.62 2.85
N PHE A 58 4.38 -12.47 4.17
CA PHE A 58 3.38 -11.55 4.76
C PHE A 58 3.92 -10.54 5.79
N ASP A 59 5.21 -10.22 5.78
CA ASP A 59 5.77 -9.15 6.64
C ASP A 59 6.49 -8.04 5.86
N SER A 60 6.31 -7.94 4.53
CA SER A 60 6.67 -6.68 3.88
C SER A 60 5.46 -5.77 4.05
N PRO A 61 5.55 -4.67 4.83
CA PRO A 61 4.44 -3.72 4.89
C PRO A 61 4.13 -3.35 3.45
N VAL A 62 2.89 -3.53 3.02
CA VAL A 62 2.40 -2.98 1.74
C VAL A 62 2.94 -1.55 1.69
N PRO A 63 3.63 -1.12 0.62
CA PRO A 63 4.20 0.21 0.61
C PRO A 63 3.02 1.20 0.63
N GLN A 64 2.64 1.67 1.83
CA GLN A 64 1.84 2.87 2.01
C GLN A 64 2.48 4.06 1.24
N ASP A 65 3.75 3.91 0.90
CA ASP A 65 4.52 4.81 0.06
C ASP A 65 4.09 4.87 -1.40
N ARG A 66 3.31 3.94 -1.98
CA ARG A 66 2.97 4.05 -3.42
C ARG A 66 2.13 5.31 -3.70
N ALA A 67 1.12 5.58 -2.89
CA ALA A 67 0.30 6.79 -3.03
C ALA A 67 1.12 8.07 -2.73
N LYS A 68 1.98 8.04 -1.70
CA LYS A 68 2.88 9.16 -1.38
C LYS A 68 3.89 9.43 -2.50
N GLN A 69 4.46 8.39 -3.10
CA GLN A 69 5.39 8.51 -4.22
C GLN A 69 4.70 9.11 -5.46
N MET A 70 3.47 8.68 -5.76
CA MET A 70 2.70 9.25 -6.87
C MET A 70 2.30 10.71 -6.62
N ASN A 71 1.96 11.08 -5.39
CA ASN A 71 1.67 12.49 -5.03
C ASN A 71 2.93 13.35 -5.10
N ARG A 72 4.06 12.86 -4.59
CA ARG A 72 5.35 13.55 -4.68
C ARG A 72 5.83 13.71 -6.13
N ALA A 73 5.57 12.73 -7.00
CA ALA A 73 5.93 12.82 -8.41
C ALA A 73 5.19 13.95 -9.15
N GLN A 74 4.01 14.36 -8.65
CA GLN A 74 3.23 15.48 -9.20
C GLN A 74 3.72 16.85 -8.72
N LEU A 75 4.60 16.91 -7.71
CA LEU A 75 5.13 18.16 -7.18
C LEU A 75 6.32 18.67 -8.03
N PRO A 76 6.48 20.01 -8.15
CA PRO A 76 7.68 20.59 -8.75
C PRO A 76 8.92 20.15 -7.99
N ARG A 77 10.08 20.11 -8.68
CA ARG A 77 11.33 19.57 -8.11
C ARG A 77 11.72 20.25 -6.80
N GLU A 78 11.59 21.57 -6.73
CA GLU A 78 11.86 22.35 -5.52
C GLU A 78 10.96 21.93 -4.35
N ALA A 79 9.66 21.74 -4.58
CA ALA A 79 8.74 21.28 -3.54
C ALA A 79 9.04 19.84 -3.10
N ARG A 80 9.56 18.97 -3.98
CA ARG A 80 9.99 17.62 -3.61
C ARG A 80 11.19 17.65 -2.66
N GLU A 81 12.17 18.51 -2.92
CA GLU A 81 13.33 18.70 -2.05
C GLU A 81 12.89 19.23 -0.68
N GLN A 82 12.00 20.24 -0.66
CA GLN A 82 11.41 20.75 0.58
C GLN A 82 10.62 19.68 1.36
N CYS A 83 9.85 18.82 0.69
CA CYS A 83 9.15 17.70 1.34
C CYS A 83 10.13 16.70 1.99
N ALA A 84 11.23 16.38 1.32
CA ALA A 84 12.24 15.46 1.83
C ALA A 84 12.96 16.04 3.06
N ASP A 85 13.32 17.31 3.01
CA ASP A 85 13.96 18.02 4.12
C ASP A 85 13.02 18.09 5.33
N LEU A 86 11.74 18.45 5.10
CA LEU A 86 10.74 18.54 6.16
C LEU A 86 10.45 17.17 6.78
N GLU A 87 10.35 16.10 5.97
CA GLU A 87 10.21 14.73 6.47
C GLU A 87 11.40 14.34 7.36
N SER A 88 12.62 14.65 6.94
CA SER A 88 13.83 14.34 7.72
C SER A 88 13.88 15.12 9.04
N SER A 89 13.44 16.38 9.04
CA SER A 89 13.30 17.22 10.24
C SER A 89 12.31 16.60 11.22
N ILE A 90 11.10 16.28 10.75
CA ILE A 90 10.05 15.69 11.57
C ILE A 90 10.53 14.39 12.21
N ARG A 91 11.14 13.48 11.43
CA ARG A 91 11.66 12.20 11.95
C ARG A 91 12.75 12.40 13.01
N ARG A 92 13.66 13.35 12.79
CA ARG A 92 14.74 13.65 13.76
C ARG A 92 14.19 14.23 15.04
N GLU A 93 13.27 15.19 14.95
CA GLU A 93 12.63 15.78 16.12
C GLU A 93 11.78 14.77 16.88
N GLU A 94 10.99 13.94 16.20
CA GLU A 94 10.22 12.87 16.83
C GLU A 94 11.13 11.86 17.55
N ALA A 95 12.23 11.46 16.93
CA ALA A 95 13.20 10.57 17.56
C ALA A 95 13.86 11.23 18.79
N ARG A 96 14.19 12.53 18.70
CA ARG A 96 14.73 13.32 19.81
C ARG A 96 13.73 13.40 20.97
N LEU A 97 12.46 13.68 20.70
CA LEU A 97 11.41 13.77 21.72
C LEU A 97 11.07 12.42 22.34
N LYS A 98 11.09 11.34 21.56
CA LYS A 98 10.87 9.98 22.07
C LYS A 98 11.97 9.55 23.05
N GLY A 99 13.19 10.08 22.91
CA GLY A 99 14.29 9.83 23.84
C GLY A 99 14.23 10.65 25.13
N LYS A 100 13.34 11.64 25.23
CA LYS A 100 13.20 12.48 26.43
C LYS A 100 12.13 11.91 27.38
N PRO A 101 12.38 11.88 28.70
CA PRO A 101 11.40 11.39 29.67
C PRO A 101 10.16 12.28 29.80
N SER A 102 10.29 13.59 29.55
CA SER A 102 9.19 14.55 29.56
C SER A 102 9.45 15.68 28.55
N PRO A 103 9.02 15.54 27.28
CA PRO A 103 9.09 16.61 26.30
C PRO A 103 8.17 17.77 26.70
N THR A 104 8.56 19.01 26.40
CA THR A 104 7.71 20.18 26.67
C THR A 104 6.56 20.29 25.65
N GLU A 105 5.46 20.94 26.02
CA GLU A 105 4.33 21.16 25.11
C GLU A 105 4.74 21.95 23.86
N GLU A 106 5.67 22.90 24.01
CA GLU A 106 6.23 23.68 22.91
C GLU A 106 6.96 22.79 21.90
N GLU A 107 7.73 21.82 22.37
CA GLU A 107 8.45 20.89 21.51
C GLU A 107 7.49 19.98 20.72
N LEU A 108 6.44 19.50 21.37
CA LEU A 108 5.38 18.74 20.71
C LEU A 108 4.60 19.61 19.71
N GLY A 109 4.32 20.86 20.06
CA GLY A 109 3.68 21.86 19.20
C GLY A 109 4.51 22.17 17.96
N ASN A 110 5.82 22.31 18.10
CA ASN A 110 6.73 22.54 16.97
C ASN A 110 6.70 21.38 15.96
N VAL A 111 6.72 20.14 16.43
CA VAL A 111 6.58 18.97 15.55
C VAL A 111 5.20 18.92 14.90
N ALA A 112 4.14 19.28 15.64
CA ALA A 112 2.80 19.37 15.08
C ALA A 112 2.70 20.42 13.96
N ILE A 113 3.30 21.60 14.13
CA ILE A 113 3.36 22.65 13.10
C ILE A 113 4.10 22.13 11.85
N GLN A 114 5.23 21.45 12.03
CA GLN A 114 5.95 20.83 10.90
C GLN A 114 5.09 19.80 10.17
N ARG A 115 4.33 18.96 10.89
CA ARG A 115 3.37 18.00 10.29
C ARG A 115 2.20 18.65 9.57
N VAL A 116 1.76 19.84 9.99
CA VAL A 116 0.74 20.61 9.26
C VAL A 116 1.33 21.13 7.95
N LYS A 117 2.49 21.79 8.01
CA LYS A 117 3.19 22.28 6.83
C LYS A 117 3.50 21.17 5.82
N TYR A 118 3.87 19.99 6.32
CA TYR A 118 4.08 18.79 5.50
C TYR A 118 2.84 18.43 4.66
N ARG A 119 1.65 18.49 5.27
CA ARG A 119 0.38 18.19 4.61
C ARG A 119 -0.08 19.30 3.68
N GLU A 120 0.16 20.56 4.04
CA GLU A 120 -0.17 21.72 3.19
C GLU A 120 0.59 21.70 1.86
N MET A 121 1.86 21.28 1.88
CA MET A 121 2.67 21.10 0.67
C MET A 121 2.32 19.83 -0.13
N ARG A 122 1.32 19.06 0.31
CA ARG A 122 0.90 17.78 -0.28
C ARG A 122 2.02 16.75 -0.39
N CYS A 123 2.94 16.80 0.57
CA CYS A 123 3.78 15.68 0.90
C CYS A 123 2.92 14.60 1.63
#